data_AF-A0A452Y3Z5-F1
#
_entry.id   AF-A0A452Y3Z5-F1
#
_cell.length_a   1.000
_cell.length_b   1.000
_cell.length_c   1.000
_cell.angle_alpha   90.00
_cell.angle_beta   90.00
_cell.angle_gamma   90.00
#
_symmetry.space_group_name_H-M   'P 1'
#
loop_
_entity.id
_entity.type
_entity.pdbx_description
1 polymer ?
#
loop_
_entity_poly.entity_id
_entity_poly.type
_entity_poly.pdbx_seq_one_letter_code
_entity_poly.pdbx_strand_id
1 'polypeptide(L)'
;MSLALSGYVAIPCCPVIFDGANYAEFVAFIRIHMRGIRLWGVLSGEVPCPPRPVAPVAPTPPPTPPALDTNASDADRAAARVAADDADAAYDQEVLDYSNALSVYRDDLAAYTQWCDDDARAATVLTSSVLPQFASEFIGLGTVFEMWTHLRQRYQPSGDAFYLSVVRQEHALQQGDSTIDEFYTQSSAIRRQLDSLR
;
A
#
# COMPACT_ATOMS: atom_id res chain seq x y z
N MET A 1 6.61 41.79 -14.51
CA MET A 1 5.53 40.86 -14.91
C MET A 1 5.87 39.51 -14.32
N SER A 2 5.14 39.10 -13.29
CA SER A 2 5.32 37.82 -12.61
C SER A 2 4.54 36.76 -13.39
N LEU A 3 5.22 35.79 -13.99
CA LEU A 3 4.57 34.62 -14.57
C LEU A 3 4.36 33.62 -13.44
N ALA A 4 3.12 33.47 -13.02
CA ALA A 4 2.68 32.36 -12.20
C ALA A 4 2.98 31.06 -12.95
N LEU A 5 3.92 30.26 -12.42
CA LEU A 5 4.10 28.89 -12.85
C LEU A 5 2.84 28.12 -12.44
N SER A 6 2.07 27.73 -13.46
CA SER A 6 0.95 26.81 -13.36
C SER A 6 1.37 25.58 -12.55
N GLY A 7 0.71 25.34 -11.43
CA GLY A 7 1.03 24.29 -10.46
C GLY A 7 0.71 22.87 -10.96
N TYR A 8 1.35 22.45 -12.04
CA TYR A 8 1.41 21.03 -12.40
C TYR A 8 2.37 20.34 -11.44
N VAL A 9 1.81 19.60 -10.48
CA VAL A 9 2.59 18.61 -9.74
C VAL A 9 3.02 17.56 -10.77
N ALA A 10 4.31 17.52 -11.08
CA ALA A 10 4.85 16.49 -11.96
C ALA A 10 4.60 15.13 -11.30
N ILE A 11 3.76 14.31 -11.93
CA ILE A 11 3.56 12.94 -11.49
C ILE A 11 4.90 12.22 -11.71
N PRO A 12 5.51 11.64 -10.66
CA PRO A 12 6.69 10.80 -10.85
C PRO A 12 6.28 9.60 -11.68
N CYS A 13 6.72 9.54 -12.93
CA CYS A 13 6.45 8.41 -13.81
C CYS A 13 7.68 7.51 -13.88
N CYS A 14 7.46 6.20 -14.01
CA CYS A 14 8.53 5.29 -14.40
C CYS A 14 9.05 5.71 -15.78
N PRO A 15 10.38 5.75 -16.00
CA PRO A 15 10.93 6.13 -17.30
C PRO A 15 10.63 5.11 -18.41
N VAL A 16 10.14 3.91 -18.04
CA VAL A 16 9.77 2.84 -18.97
C VAL A 16 8.27 2.67 -18.97
N ILE A 17 7.69 2.73 -20.17
CA ILE A 17 6.28 2.45 -20.42
C ILE A 17 6.13 0.98 -20.82
N PHE A 18 5.24 0.27 -20.14
CA PHE A 18 4.89 -1.10 -20.50
C PHE A 18 4.06 -1.15 -21.79
N ASP A 19 4.53 -1.90 -22.78
CA ASP A 19 3.93 -2.01 -24.11
C ASP A 19 3.42 -3.43 -24.46
N GLY A 20 3.46 -4.36 -23.50
CA GLY A 20 3.06 -5.75 -23.69
C GLY A 20 4.22 -6.69 -24.05
N ALA A 21 5.34 -6.18 -24.59
CA ALA A 21 6.48 -6.98 -25.02
C ALA A 21 7.69 -6.83 -24.07
N ASN A 22 7.80 -5.71 -23.37
CA ASN A 22 8.94 -5.36 -22.54
C ASN A 22 8.78 -5.67 -21.04
N TYR A 23 7.99 -6.68 -20.67
CA TYR A 23 7.60 -6.94 -19.27
C TYR A 23 8.79 -7.07 -18.31
N ALA A 24 9.85 -7.82 -18.68
CA ALA A 24 11.00 -8.02 -17.80
C ALA A 24 11.76 -6.72 -17.48
N GLU A 25 11.96 -5.87 -18.48
CA GLU A 25 12.60 -4.57 -18.34
C GLU A 25 11.70 -3.62 -17.54
N PHE A 26 10.40 -3.58 -17.87
CA PHE A 26 9.41 -2.81 -17.14
C PHE A 26 9.40 -3.13 -15.63
N VAL A 27 9.41 -4.41 -15.26
CA VAL A 27 9.45 -4.84 -13.85
C VAL A 27 10.74 -4.37 -13.15
N ALA A 28 11.89 -4.40 -13.83
CA ALA A 28 13.14 -3.93 -13.25
C ALA A 28 13.10 -2.41 -12.98
N PHE A 29 12.62 -1.63 -13.96
CA PHE A 29 12.53 -0.18 -13.84
C PHE A 29 11.47 0.27 -12.83
N ILE A 30 10.27 -0.34 -12.84
CA ILE A 30 9.22 0.00 -11.87
C ILE A 30 9.68 -0.30 -10.44
N ARG A 31 10.42 -1.39 -10.23
CA ARG A 31 10.99 -1.73 -8.92
C ARG A 31 11.98 -0.68 -8.44
N ILE A 32 12.92 -0.26 -9.29
CA ILE A 32 13.91 0.77 -8.95
C ILE A 32 13.21 2.12 -8.68
N HIS A 33 12.30 2.52 -9.58
CA HIS A 33 11.58 3.78 -9.48
C HIS A 33 10.73 3.84 -8.21
N MET A 34 9.89 2.84 -7.97
CA MET A 34 9.02 2.76 -6.80
C MET A 34 9.81 2.68 -5.48
N ARG A 35 10.98 2.05 -5.47
CA ARG A 35 11.89 2.10 -4.30
C ARG A 35 12.41 3.50 -4.05
N GLY A 36 12.79 4.23 -5.10
CA GLY A 36 13.25 5.62 -5.01
C GLY A 36 12.20 6.55 -4.39
N ILE A 37 10.91 6.30 -4.64
CA ILE A 37 9.79 7.08 -4.09
C ILE A 37 9.07 6.39 -2.92
N ARG A 38 9.64 5.31 -2.37
CA ARG A 38 9.15 4.54 -1.21
C ARG A 38 7.77 3.90 -1.36
N LEU A 39 7.33 3.63 -2.59
CA LEU A 39 6.04 3.01 -2.90
C LEU A 39 6.13 1.51 -3.21
N TRP A 40 7.34 0.96 -3.35
CA TRP A 40 7.51 -0.46 -3.69
C TRP A 40 6.85 -1.40 -2.69
N GLY A 41 6.91 -1.08 -1.40
CA GLY A 41 6.32 -1.93 -0.35
C GLY A 41 4.81 -2.10 -0.52
N VAL A 42 4.12 -1.01 -0.86
CA VAL A 42 2.67 -1.02 -1.12
C VAL A 42 2.35 -1.73 -2.44
N LEU A 43 3.10 -1.43 -3.52
CA LEU A 43 2.94 -2.09 -4.82
C LEU A 43 3.13 -3.61 -4.76
N SER A 44 4.18 -4.06 -4.09
CA SER A 44 4.54 -5.47 -3.98
C SER A 44 3.71 -6.25 -2.98
N GLY A 45 2.97 -5.55 -2.10
CA GLY A 45 2.25 -6.15 -0.98
C GLY A 45 3.13 -6.50 0.22
N GLU A 46 4.41 -6.09 0.23
CA GLU A 46 5.30 -6.21 1.40
C GLU A 46 4.77 -5.39 2.60
N VAL A 47 4.07 -4.28 2.33
CA VAL A 47 3.41 -3.44 3.33
C VAL A 47 1.89 -3.60 3.23
N PRO A 48 1.27 -4.40 4.11
CA PRO A 48 -0.18 -4.59 4.08
C PRO A 48 -0.92 -3.34 4.55
N CYS A 49 -2.17 -3.19 4.11
CA CYS A 49 -3.08 -2.17 4.61
C CYS A 49 -3.32 -2.39 6.12
N PRO A 50 -3.08 -1.38 6.97
CA PRO A 50 -3.43 -1.48 8.39
C PRO A 50 -4.96 -1.55 8.55
N PRO A 51 -5.46 -2.15 9.64
CA PRO A 51 -6.90 -2.19 9.88
C PRO A 51 -7.45 -0.77 10.02
N ARG A 52 -8.67 -0.55 9.50
CA ARG A 52 -9.33 0.73 9.67
C ARG A 52 -9.65 0.95 11.16
N PRO A 53 -9.14 2.01 11.80
CA PRO A 53 -9.36 2.23 13.22
C PRO A 53 -10.80 2.65 13.51
N VAL A 54 -11.26 2.33 14.71
CA VAL A 54 -12.60 2.65 15.21
C VAL A 54 -12.48 3.77 16.24
N ALA A 55 -13.28 4.83 16.08
CA ALA A 55 -13.24 5.95 17.00
C ALA A 55 -13.71 5.53 18.41
N PRO A 56 -12.99 5.92 19.48
CA PRO A 56 -13.45 5.66 20.84
C PRO A 56 -14.71 6.46 21.16
N VAL A 57 -15.55 5.92 22.04
CA VAL A 57 -16.80 6.57 22.47
C VAL A 57 -16.49 7.53 23.60
N ALA A 58 -17.01 8.76 23.51
CA ALA A 58 -16.84 9.77 24.54
C ALA A 58 -17.55 9.36 25.85
N PRO A 59 -16.94 9.57 27.03
CA PRO A 59 -17.58 9.34 28.31
C PRO A 59 -18.84 10.20 28.48
N THR A 60 -19.87 9.62 29.09
CA THR A 60 -21.08 10.36 29.48
C THR A 60 -20.90 10.95 30.87
N PRO A 61 -21.18 12.25 31.07
CA PRO A 61 -21.12 12.87 32.39
C PRO A 61 -22.00 12.15 33.40
N PRO A 62 -21.61 12.09 34.68
CA PRO A 62 -22.41 11.48 35.72
C PRO A 62 -23.77 12.21 35.83
N PRO A 63 -24.86 11.47 36.11
CA PRO A 63 -26.17 12.08 36.29
C PRO A 63 -26.16 13.00 37.52
N THR A 64 -26.88 14.12 37.41
CA THR A 64 -27.01 15.08 38.52
C THR A 64 -27.54 14.36 39.77
N PRO A 65 -26.88 14.50 40.94
CA PRO A 65 -27.36 13.88 42.17
C PRO A 65 -28.80 14.33 42.49
N PRO A 66 -29.67 13.41 42.95
CA PRO A 66 -31.03 13.78 43.35
C PRO A 66 -31.00 14.79 44.50
N ALA A 67 -31.94 15.75 44.46
CA ALA A 67 -32.06 16.76 45.53
C ALA A 67 -32.32 16.07 46.87
N LEU A 68 -31.49 16.33 47.88
CA LEU A 68 -31.67 15.83 49.24
C LEU A 68 -32.89 16.50 49.89
N ASP A 69 -33.68 15.72 50.64
CA ASP A 69 -34.78 16.26 51.45
C ASP A 69 -34.22 17.25 52.50
N THR A 70 -34.95 18.34 52.73
CA THR A 70 -34.74 19.27 53.85
C THR A 70 -34.64 18.60 55.23
N ASN A 71 -35.22 17.41 55.42
CA ASN A 71 -35.13 16.63 56.66
C ASN A 71 -34.01 15.57 56.67
N ALA A 72 -33.18 15.48 55.63
CA ALA A 72 -32.09 14.50 55.55
C ALA A 72 -31.09 14.67 56.71
N SER A 73 -30.65 13.54 57.28
CA SER A 73 -29.68 13.58 58.37
C SER A 73 -28.30 14.03 57.88
N ASP A 74 -27.44 14.48 58.79
CA ASP A 74 -26.07 14.84 58.45
C ASP A 74 -25.27 13.64 57.91
N ALA A 75 -25.59 12.43 58.37
CA ALA A 75 -25.01 11.20 57.85
C ALA A 75 -25.43 10.94 56.40
N ASP A 76 -26.71 11.16 56.06
CA ASP A 76 -27.22 11.00 54.69
C ASP A 76 -26.59 12.04 53.74
N ARG A 77 -26.43 13.29 54.22
CA ARG A 77 -25.76 14.35 53.45
C ARG A 77 -24.27 14.04 53.22
N ALA A 78 -23.58 13.50 54.23
CA ALA A 78 -22.19 13.08 54.09
C ALA A 78 -22.04 11.91 53.11
N ALA A 79 -22.92 10.90 53.19
CA ALA A 79 -22.92 9.76 52.27
C ALA A 79 -23.21 10.19 50.82
N ALA A 80 -24.17 11.09 50.61
CA ALA A 80 -24.47 11.63 49.27
C ALA A 80 -23.30 12.42 48.67
N ARG A 81 -22.55 13.14 49.52
CA ARG A 81 -21.35 13.86 49.09
C ARG A 81 -20.23 12.91 48.69
N VAL A 82 -19.97 11.87 49.48
CA VAL A 82 -18.99 10.83 49.12
C VAL A 82 -19.37 10.15 47.81
N ALA A 83 -20.65 9.80 47.62
CA ALA A 83 -21.11 9.20 46.37
C ALA A 83 -20.96 10.13 45.15
N ALA A 84 -21.14 11.45 45.34
CA ALA A 84 -20.90 12.43 44.28
C ALA A 84 -19.40 12.56 43.96
N ASP A 85 -18.55 12.66 44.99
CA ASP A 85 -17.09 12.73 44.83
C ASP A 85 -16.54 11.45 44.16
N ASP A 86 -17.09 10.27 44.50
CA ASP A 86 -16.75 8.98 43.87
C ASP A 86 -17.20 8.91 42.40
N ALA A 87 -18.38 9.46 42.08
CA ALA A 87 -18.88 9.52 40.70
C ALA A 87 -18.06 10.47 39.82
N ASP A 88 -17.65 11.61 40.37
CA ASP A 88 -16.76 12.57 39.71
C ASP A 88 -15.37 11.93 39.46
N ALA A 89 -14.82 11.22 40.46
CA ALA A 89 -13.56 10.52 40.31
C ALA A 89 -13.62 9.39 39.26
N ALA A 90 -14.73 8.65 39.21
CA ALA A 90 -14.95 7.64 38.18
C ALA A 90 -15.02 8.26 36.77
N TYR A 91 -15.75 9.37 36.62
CA TYR A 91 -15.83 10.10 35.37
C TYR A 91 -14.47 10.65 34.92
N ASP A 92 -13.69 11.24 35.84
CA ASP A 92 -12.34 11.71 35.56
C ASP A 92 -11.45 10.58 35.04
N GLN A 93 -11.56 9.38 35.63
CA GLN A 93 -10.85 8.20 35.14
C GLN A 93 -11.31 7.77 33.75
N GLU A 94 -12.62 7.75 33.46
CA GLU A 94 -13.14 7.45 32.13
C GLU A 94 -12.65 8.48 31.08
N VAL A 95 -12.55 9.76 31.45
CA VAL A 95 -12.00 10.82 30.59
C VAL A 95 -10.53 10.60 30.29
N LEU A 96 -9.73 10.18 31.29
CA LEU A 96 -8.33 9.81 31.10
C LEU A 96 -8.18 8.63 30.15
N ASP A 97 -8.96 7.57 30.34
CA ASP A 97 -8.95 6.37 29.50
C ASP A 97 -9.38 6.69 28.06
N TYR A 98 -10.42 7.50 27.90
CA TYR A 98 -10.86 8.02 26.60
C TYR A 98 -9.76 8.83 25.90
N SER A 99 -9.09 9.74 26.61
CA SER A 99 -8.00 10.54 26.06
C SER A 99 -6.84 9.67 25.56
N ASN A 100 -6.46 8.65 26.34
CA ASN A 100 -5.46 7.67 25.95
C ASN A 100 -5.88 6.89 24.70
N ALA A 101 -7.11 6.36 24.68
CA ALA A 101 -7.66 5.65 23.52
C ALA A 101 -7.73 6.53 22.28
N LEU A 102 -8.04 7.82 22.46
CA LEU A 102 -8.12 8.80 21.38
C LEU A 102 -6.74 9.16 20.80
N SER A 103 -5.68 9.12 21.62
CA SER A 103 -4.30 9.23 21.12
C SER A 103 -3.96 8.05 20.21
N VAL A 104 -4.20 6.81 20.67
CA VAL A 104 -3.95 5.59 19.87
C VAL A 104 -4.74 5.62 18.57
N TYR A 105 -6.04 5.95 18.63
CA TYR A 105 -6.90 6.08 17.45
C TYR A 105 -6.34 7.07 16.42
N ARG A 106 -5.79 8.20 16.86
CA ARG A 106 -5.21 9.21 15.96
C ARG A 106 -3.96 8.68 15.25
N ASP A 107 -3.10 7.98 15.96
CA ASP A 107 -1.88 7.39 15.38
C ASP A 107 -2.24 6.30 14.35
N ASP A 108 -3.17 5.42 14.70
CA ASP A 108 -3.68 4.38 13.80
C ASP A 108 -4.37 4.98 12.57
N LEU A 109 -5.15 6.06 12.75
CA LEU A 109 -5.83 6.74 11.66
C LEU A 109 -4.85 7.42 10.72
N ALA A 110 -3.77 8.01 11.27
CA ALA A 110 -2.70 8.59 10.47
C ALA A 110 -1.98 7.52 9.65
N ALA A 111 -1.67 6.37 10.25
CA ALA A 111 -1.05 5.24 9.55
C ALA A 111 -1.95 4.68 8.43
N TYR A 112 -3.25 4.51 8.70
CA TYR A 112 -4.23 4.05 7.70
C TYR A 112 -4.38 5.04 6.54
N THR A 113 -4.53 6.33 6.85
CA THR A 113 -4.68 7.37 5.82
C THR A 113 -3.42 7.47 4.97
N GLN A 114 -2.24 7.44 5.59
CA GLN A 114 -0.97 7.46 4.87
C GLN A 114 -0.82 6.25 3.93
N TRP A 115 -1.22 5.05 4.37
CA TRP A 115 -1.19 3.87 3.52
C TRP A 115 -2.12 4.03 2.31
N CYS A 116 -3.35 4.54 2.51
CA CYS A 116 -4.30 4.80 1.42
C CYS A 116 -3.74 5.83 0.41
N ASP A 117 -3.09 6.88 0.89
CA ASP A 117 -2.44 7.88 0.05
C ASP A 117 -1.29 7.25 -0.76
N ASP A 118 -0.49 6.39 -0.14
CA ASP A 118 0.60 5.69 -0.82
C ASP A 118 0.10 4.66 -1.85
N ASP A 119 -0.98 3.94 -1.56
CA ASP A 119 -1.65 3.04 -2.51
C ASP A 119 -2.16 3.82 -3.74
N ALA A 120 -2.85 4.94 -3.54
CA ALA A 120 -3.34 5.80 -4.62
C ALA A 120 -2.20 6.42 -5.44
N ARG A 121 -1.11 6.86 -4.78
CA ARG A 121 0.10 7.35 -5.46
C ARG A 121 0.73 6.24 -6.30
N ALA A 122 0.86 5.04 -5.75
CA ALA A 122 1.44 3.91 -6.46
C ALA A 122 0.57 3.49 -7.65
N ALA A 123 -0.76 3.49 -7.51
CA ALA A 123 -1.70 3.24 -8.59
C ALA A 123 -1.57 4.25 -9.72
N THR A 124 -1.38 5.53 -9.38
CA THR A 124 -1.15 6.59 -10.36
C THR A 124 0.14 6.34 -11.15
N VAL A 125 1.25 6.03 -10.46
CA VAL A 125 2.53 5.73 -11.12
C VAL A 125 2.42 4.45 -11.98
N LEU A 126 1.78 3.39 -11.47
CA LEU A 126 1.62 2.15 -12.23
C LEU A 126 0.80 2.39 -13.50
N THR A 127 -0.34 3.07 -13.38
CA THR A 127 -1.24 3.36 -14.50
C THR A 127 -0.59 4.28 -15.54
N SER A 128 0.20 5.27 -15.11
CA SER A 128 0.94 6.16 -16.03
C SER A 128 2.14 5.48 -16.70
N SER A 129 2.60 4.37 -16.14
CA SER A 129 3.75 3.60 -16.65
C SER A 129 3.33 2.44 -17.57
N VAL A 130 2.07 2.40 -17.99
CA VAL A 130 1.50 1.33 -18.81
C VAL A 130 0.69 1.94 -19.96
N LEU A 131 0.79 1.39 -21.18
CA LEU A 131 -0.05 1.88 -22.28
C LEU A 131 -1.55 1.71 -21.97
N PRO A 132 -2.41 2.65 -22.41
CA PRO A 132 -3.83 2.67 -22.02
C PRO A 132 -4.60 1.37 -22.28
N GLN A 133 -4.28 0.65 -23.37
CA GLN A 133 -4.97 -0.60 -23.70
C GLN A 133 -4.70 -1.74 -22.70
N PHE A 134 -3.60 -1.68 -21.96
CA PHE A 134 -3.27 -2.65 -20.93
C PHE A 134 -3.70 -2.15 -19.55
N ALA A 135 -3.63 -0.84 -19.32
CA ALA A 135 -4.09 -0.21 -18.08
C ALA A 135 -5.58 -0.46 -17.83
N SER A 136 -6.40 -0.44 -18.88
CA SER A 136 -7.84 -0.72 -18.81
C SER A 136 -8.18 -2.09 -18.22
N GLU A 137 -7.27 -3.06 -18.26
CA GLU A 137 -7.48 -4.40 -17.71
C GLU A 137 -7.47 -4.43 -16.17
N PHE A 138 -6.80 -3.47 -15.53
CA PHE A 138 -6.59 -3.48 -14.07
C PHE A 138 -7.01 -2.20 -13.35
N ILE A 139 -7.28 -1.10 -14.04
CA ILE A 139 -7.57 0.21 -13.41
C ILE A 139 -8.80 0.21 -12.48
N GLY A 140 -9.70 -0.77 -12.62
CA GLY A 140 -10.87 -0.94 -11.76
C GLY A 140 -10.65 -1.78 -10.49
N LEU A 141 -9.44 -2.31 -10.27
CA LEU A 141 -9.13 -3.11 -9.09
C LEU A 141 -8.98 -2.23 -7.84
N GLY A 142 -9.22 -2.82 -6.66
CA GLY A 142 -9.42 -2.06 -5.42
C GLY A 142 -8.15 -1.53 -4.78
N THR A 143 -7.01 -2.18 -5.03
CA THR A 143 -5.69 -1.76 -4.52
C THR A 143 -4.63 -1.84 -5.60
N VAL A 144 -3.55 -1.07 -5.46
CA VAL A 144 -2.44 -1.15 -6.41
C VAL A 144 -1.78 -2.53 -6.40
N PHE A 145 -1.81 -3.23 -5.26
CA PHE A 145 -1.28 -4.59 -5.14
C PHE A 145 -2.06 -5.58 -6.03
N GLU A 146 -3.38 -5.45 -6.08
CA GLU A 146 -4.23 -6.24 -6.98
C GLU A 146 -3.93 -5.90 -8.45
N MET A 147 -3.79 -4.61 -8.77
CA MET A 147 -3.40 -4.14 -10.10
C MET A 147 -2.07 -4.75 -10.57
N TRP A 148 -1.07 -4.67 -9.70
CA TRP A 148 0.25 -5.23 -9.96
C TRP A 148 0.21 -6.75 -10.11
N THR A 149 -0.52 -7.44 -9.24
CA THR A 149 -0.66 -8.89 -9.29
C THR A 149 -1.35 -9.35 -10.57
N HIS A 150 -2.38 -8.64 -11.02
CA HIS A 150 -3.02 -8.90 -12.31
C HIS A 150 -2.04 -8.78 -13.48
N LEU A 151 -1.28 -7.68 -13.56
CA LEU A 151 -0.22 -7.50 -14.57
C LEU A 151 0.81 -8.63 -14.54
N ARG A 152 1.27 -9.02 -13.34
CA ARG A 152 2.22 -10.12 -13.20
C ARG A 152 1.65 -11.43 -13.72
N GLN A 153 0.45 -11.80 -13.31
CA GLN A 153 -0.19 -13.05 -13.74
C GLN A 153 -0.38 -13.12 -15.26
N ARG A 154 -0.63 -11.97 -15.90
CA ARG A 154 -0.94 -11.88 -17.33
C ARG A 154 0.31 -11.88 -18.22
N TYR A 155 1.35 -11.15 -17.81
CA TYR A 155 2.51 -10.83 -18.67
C TYR A 155 3.83 -11.38 -18.18
N GLN A 156 3.89 -11.86 -16.93
CA GLN A 156 5.04 -12.65 -16.51
C GLN A 156 5.09 -13.90 -17.38
N PRO A 157 6.21 -14.14 -18.09
CA PRO A 157 6.39 -15.40 -18.79
C PRO A 157 6.18 -16.53 -17.80
N SER A 158 5.20 -17.40 -18.05
CA SER A 158 5.12 -18.66 -17.32
C SER A 158 6.40 -19.45 -17.58
N GLY A 159 6.85 -20.26 -16.61
CA GLY A 159 8.03 -21.10 -16.78
C GLY A 159 8.00 -21.87 -18.11
N ASP A 160 6.82 -22.36 -18.50
CA ASP A 160 6.60 -23.08 -19.75
C ASP A 160 6.69 -22.19 -21.00
N ALA A 161 6.11 -20.98 -21.00
CA ALA A 161 6.18 -20.07 -22.14
C ALA A 161 7.60 -19.51 -22.34
N PHE A 162 8.28 -19.20 -21.24
CA PHE A 162 9.69 -18.80 -21.26
C PHE A 162 10.56 -19.97 -21.74
N TYR A 163 10.37 -21.17 -21.19
CA TYR A 163 11.02 -22.39 -21.66
C TYR A 163 10.81 -22.60 -23.18
N LEU A 164 9.57 -22.55 -23.66
CA LEU A 164 9.26 -22.70 -25.10
C LEU A 164 9.90 -21.59 -25.95
N SER A 165 9.99 -20.36 -25.46
CA SER A 165 10.66 -19.26 -26.18
C SER A 165 12.18 -19.48 -26.28
N VAL A 166 12.81 -19.96 -25.20
CA VAL A 166 14.26 -20.25 -25.18
C VAL A 166 14.57 -21.47 -26.04
N VAL A 167 13.72 -22.50 -26.03
CA VAL A 167 13.81 -23.65 -26.95
C VAL A 167 13.68 -23.21 -28.41
N ARG A 168 12.73 -22.32 -28.74
CA ARG A 168 12.61 -21.76 -30.09
C ARG A 168 13.84 -20.95 -30.48
N GLN A 169 14.41 -20.19 -29.55
CA GLN A 169 15.62 -19.42 -29.78
C GLN A 169 16.84 -20.33 -30.02
N GLU A 170 16.95 -21.45 -29.30
CA GLU A 170 17.94 -22.50 -29.58
C GLU A 170 17.77 -23.06 -31.01
N HIS A 171 16.54 -23.42 -31.39
CA HIS A 171 16.26 -23.96 -32.73
C HIS A 171 16.44 -22.95 -33.87
N ALA A 172 16.24 -21.66 -33.60
CA ALA A 172 16.43 -20.59 -34.57
C ALA A 172 17.90 -20.15 -34.70
N LEU A 173 18.76 -20.52 -33.74
CA LEU A 173 20.16 -20.16 -33.75
C LEU A 173 20.87 -20.89 -34.90
N GLN A 174 21.33 -20.12 -35.89
CA GLN A 174 22.19 -20.61 -36.97
C GLN A 174 23.46 -19.78 -36.97
N GLN A 175 24.60 -20.42 -37.21
CA GLN A 175 25.89 -19.73 -37.22
C GLN A 175 25.94 -18.61 -38.26
N GLY A 176 25.31 -18.77 -39.43
CA GLY A 176 25.22 -17.73 -40.46
C GLY A 176 26.57 -17.11 -40.78
N ASP A 177 26.62 -15.77 -40.73
CA ASP A 177 27.83 -14.95 -40.93
C ASP A 177 28.59 -14.66 -39.61
N SER A 178 28.12 -15.19 -38.48
CA SER A 178 28.75 -14.97 -37.16
C SER A 178 30.07 -15.72 -37.03
N THR A 179 31.01 -15.13 -36.29
CA THR A 179 32.23 -15.86 -35.94
C THR A 179 31.90 -17.05 -35.03
N ILE A 180 32.78 -18.07 -35.05
CA ILE A 180 32.59 -19.27 -34.22
C ILE A 180 32.47 -18.90 -32.74
N ASP A 181 33.27 -17.93 -32.28
CA ASP A 181 33.31 -17.52 -30.88
C ASP A 181 32.02 -16.81 -30.45
N GLU A 182 31.46 -15.96 -31.32
CA GLU A 182 30.16 -15.30 -31.09
C GLU A 182 29.02 -16.31 -31.05
N PHE A 183 29.01 -17.28 -31.98
CA PHE A 183 28.01 -18.34 -32.01
C PHE A 183 28.07 -19.21 -30.74
N TYR A 184 29.26 -19.63 -30.31
CA TYR A 184 29.42 -20.41 -29.08
C TYR A 184 29.05 -19.62 -27.84
N THR A 185 29.37 -18.33 -27.79
CA THR A 185 28.98 -17.44 -26.69
C THR A 185 27.45 -17.36 -26.60
N GLN A 186 26.75 -17.10 -27.71
CA GLN A 186 25.29 -17.05 -27.76
C GLN A 186 24.64 -18.39 -27.42
N SER A 187 25.13 -19.50 -27.99
CA SER A 187 24.62 -20.84 -27.71
C SER A 187 24.80 -21.22 -26.23
N SER A 188 25.94 -20.89 -25.63
CA SER A 188 26.21 -21.16 -24.21
C SER A 188 25.33 -20.32 -23.28
N ALA A 189 25.00 -19.08 -23.66
CA ALA A 189 24.09 -18.22 -22.90
C ALA A 189 22.66 -18.79 -22.90
N ILE A 190 22.17 -19.21 -24.07
CA ILE A 190 20.84 -19.85 -24.22
C ILE A 190 20.77 -21.16 -23.42
N ARG A 191 21.83 -21.99 -23.44
CA ARG A 191 21.87 -23.23 -22.64
C ARG A 191 21.84 -22.98 -21.14
N ARG A 192 22.59 -22.00 -20.65
CA ARG A 192 22.55 -21.62 -19.23
C ARG A 192 21.17 -21.11 -18.82
N GLN A 193 20.48 -20.39 -19.70
CA GLN A 193 19.10 -19.97 -19.47
C GLN A 193 18.16 -21.18 -19.40
N LEU A 194 18.27 -22.15 -20.30
CA LEU A 194 17.52 -23.42 -20.24
C LEU A 194 17.77 -24.20 -18.94
N ASP A 195 19.03 -24.32 -18.52
CA ASP A 195 19.41 -25.05 -17.31
C ASP A 195 18.88 -24.35 -16.03
N SER A 196 18.74 -23.03 -16.05
CA SER A 196 18.16 -22.28 -14.92
C SER A 196 16.64 -22.43 -14.77
N LEU A 197 15.97 -23.08 -15.73
CA LEU A 197 14.53 -23.31 -15.75
C LEU A 197 14.12 -24.73 -15.40
N ARG A 198 15.09 -25.63 -15.19
CA ARG A 198 14.87 -27.00 -14.69
C ARG A 198 14.98 -27.06 -13.18
#